data_AF-A0AAE0E201-F1
#
_entry.id   AF-A0AAE0E201-F1
#
_cell.length_a   1.000
_cell.length_b   1.000
_cell.length_c   1.000
_cell.angle_alpha   90.00
_cell.angle_beta   90.00
_cell.angle_gamma   90.00
#
_symmetry.space_group_name_H-M   'P 1'
#
loop_
_entity.id
_entity.type
_entity.pdbx_description
1 polymer ?
#
loop_
_entity_poly.entity_id
_entity_poly.type
_entity_poly.pdbx_seq_one_letter_code
_entity_poly.pdbx_strand_id
1 'polypeptide(L)'
;MSTQDAGLRSRSPLPLTSAAMTTFSTEVFDNAVVPSSLDPIVPILRVATEIESERPRVAYLCRYYAFEKSYSLDPTSSGRGVRQFKTALLQRLERDYESSRIETTDAQEIVSYYQQYYEQYVRAPDRGEQADRAQLGKAYQTAGVLFEVLSNVCRSEEIVPEITAAAKDVQEKMESYASYNILPLDAAGASESIMQLEEVKAAVAALRNTHGLNWQGAFESQRLEAGDLDILDWLRAMFGFQRDNVRNQREHLILLLANNHIRLHTNPEPLNNVFAKFSALPYLVTYWLLN
;
A
#
# COMPACT_ATOMS: atom_id res chain seq x y z
N MET A 1 88.34 5.00 -29.18
CA MET A 1 87.75 6.09 -29.99
C MET A 1 86.26 5.80 -30.15
N SER A 2 85.44 6.73 -29.66
CA SER A 2 84.03 7.01 -29.99
C SER A 2 82.97 5.91 -29.75
N THR A 3 82.06 5.98 -28.75
CA THR A 3 80.91 6.88 -28.48
C THR A 3 79.69 6.72 -29.40
N GLN A 4 78.55 6.29 -28.82
CA GLN A 4 77.16 6.80 -28.89
C GLN A 4 76.19 5.63 -28.61
N ASP A 5 75.41 5.53 -27.53
CA ASP A 5 74.40 6.37 -26.86
C ASP A 5 72.96 5.94 -27.22
N ALA A 6 72.17 5.57 -26.20
CA ALA A 6 70.72 5.78 -26.09
C ALA A 6 70.08 5.04 -24.89
N GLY A 7 69.74 5.80 -23.84
CA GLY A 7 68.37 5.84 -23.33
C GLY A 7 67.96 4.93 -22.17
N LEU A 8 68.12 5.44 -20.94
CA LEU A 8 67.36 5.03 -19.75
C LEU A 8 65.84 5.14 -19.97
N ARG A 9 65.08 4.12 -19.54
CA ARG A 9 63.71 4.28 -19.02
C ARG A 9 63.46 3.34 -17.84
N SER A 10 63.56 3.88 -16.63
CA SER A 10 63.03 3.28 -15.40
C SER A 10 61.50 3.28 -15.46
N ARG A 11 60.86 2.11 -15.34
CA ARG A 11 59.42 2.00 -15.03
C ARG A 11 59.28 1.89 -13.52
N SER A 12 58.90 2.99 -12.88
CA SER A 12 58.39 3.01 -11.51
C SER A 12 57.04 2.27 -11.43
N PRO A 13 56.79 1.46 -10.38
CA PRO A 13 55.47 0.88 -10.13
C PRO A 13 54.44 1.98 -9.82
N LEU A 14 53.26 1.85 -10.40
CA LEU A 14 52.10 2.70 -10.13
C LEU A 14 51.68 2.58 -8.65
N PRO A 15 51.32 3.67 -7.97
CA PRO A 15 50.82 3.60 -6.60
C PRO A 15 49.44 2.94 -6.59
N LEU A 16 49.29 1.89 -5.78
CA LEU A 16 48.00 1.33 -5.38
C LEU A 16 47.24 2.42 -4.62
N THR A 17 46.28 3.07 -5.28
CA THR A 17 45.33 3.93 -4.59
C THR A 17 44.47 3.08 -3.67
N SER A 18 44.56 3.41 -2.38
CA SER A 18 43.69 2.96 -1.30
C SER A 18 42.24 2.83 -1.79
N ALA A 19 41.67 1.63 -1.65
CA ALA A 19 40.24 1.44 -1.77
C ALA A 19 39.59 2.28 -0.67
N ALA A 20 39.11 3.47 -1.03
CA ALA A 20 38.25 4.25 -0.19
C ALA A 20 37.02 3.39 0.11
N MET A 21 36.96 2.84 1.33
CA MET A 21 35.71 2.35 1.90
C MET A 21 34.80 3.57 1.97
N THR A 22 33.93 3.73 0.97
CA THR A 22 32.89 4.74 0.98
C THR A 22 32.00 4.41 2.16
N THR A 23 32.19 5.13 3.25
CA THR A 23 31.25 5.22 4.36
C THR A 23 29.97 5.82 3.80
N PHE A 24 29.07 4.97 3.32
CA PHE A 24 27.72 5.36 2.94
C PHE A 24 26.96 5.71 4.22
N SER A 25 26.82 7.02 4.48
CA SER A 25 26.01 7.55 5.58
C SER A 25 24.57 7.04 5.47
N THR A 26 23.90 6.88 6.62
CA THR A 26 22.50 6.42 6.74
C THR A 26 21.54 7.20 5.83
N GLU A 27 21.77 8.51 5.73
CA GLU A 27 21.04 9.43 4.85
C GLU A 27 21.09 9.03 3.37
N VAL A 28 22.14 8.34 2.91
CA VAL A 28 22.29 7.96 1.50
C VAL A 28 21.36 6.80 1.14
N PHE A 29 21.07 5.90 2.08
CA PHE A 29 20.12 4.81 1.82
C PHE A 29 18.67 5.29 1.87
N ASP A 30 18.34 6.20 2.80
CA ASP A 30 16.97 6.78 2.86
C ASP A 30 16.59 7.53 1.57
N ASN A 31 17.60 7.96 0.80
CA ASN A 31 17.45 8.58 -0.52
C ASN A 31 17.67 7.60 -1.70
N ALA A 32 17.99 6.33 -1.44
CA ALA A 32 18.24 5.35 -2.49
C ALA A 32 16.92 4.86 -3.10
N VAL A 33 16.69 5.19 -4.37
CA VAL A 33 15.53 4.73 -5.11
C VAL A 33 15.63 3.21 -5.33
N VAL A 34 14.58 2.49 -4.92
CA VAL A 34 14.46 1.04 -5.16
C VAL A 34 14.41 0.78 -6.67
N PRO A 35 15.26 -0.10 -7.23
CA PRO A 35 15.18 -0.48 -8.64
C PRO A 35 13.82 -1.06 -9.01
N SER A 36 13.30 -0.75 -10.20
CA SER A 36 11.94 -1.16 -10.62
C SER A 36 11.73 -2.69 -10.65
N SER A 37 12.78 -3.47 -10.93
CA SER A 37 12.73 -4.93 -10.85
C SER A 37 12.51 -5.46 -9.42
N LEU A 38 12.65 -4.59 -8.41
CA LEU A 38 12.44 -4.87 -7.00
C LEU A 38 11.22 -4.10 -6.44
N ASP A 39 10.32 -3.58 -7.27
CA ASP A 39 9.09 -2.90 -6.80
C ASP A 39 8.32 -3.67 -5.69
N PRO A 40 8.23 -5.02 -5.70
CA PRO A 40 7.53 -5.76 -4.66
C PRO A 40 8.10 -5.63 -3.23
N ILE A 41 9.34 -5.16 -3.04
CA ILE A 41 9.91 -4.96 -1.69
C ILE A 41 9.67 -3.54 -1.15
N VAL A 42 9.19 -2.60 -1.98
CA VAL A 42 8.95 -1.21 -1.59
C VAL A 42 7.98 -1.09 -0.40
N PRO A 43 6.83 -1.79 -0.36
CA PRO A 43 5.92 -1.73 0.78
C PRO A 43 6.59 -2.21 2.07
N ILE A 44 7.44 -3.24 1.99
CA ILE A 44 8.14 -3.82 3.15
C ILE A 44 9.12 -2.80 3.75
N LEU A 45 9.91 -2.14 2.89
CA LEU A 45 10.87 -1.13 3.33
C LEU A 45 10.17 0.12 3.89
N ARG A 46 9.02 0.51 3.31
CA ARG A 46 8.21 1.60 3.84
C ARG A 46 7.73 1.30 5.25
N VAL A 47 7.13 0.12 5.46
CA VAL A 47 6.69 -0.33 6.79
C VAL A 47 7.86 -0.35 7.77
N ALA A 48 9.01 -0.88 7.36
CA ALA A 48 10.20 -0.92 8.21
C ALA A 48 10.62 0.47 8.70
N THR A 49 10.64 1.47 7.82
CA THR A 49 10.97 2.85 8.18
C THR A 49 9.94 3.48 9.12
N GLU A 50 8.66 3.20 8.91
CA GLU A 50 7.60 3.75 9.75
C GLU A 50 7.66 3.23 11.20
N ILE A 51 7.88 1.92 11.36
CA ILE A 51 7.88 1.28 12.69
C ILE A 51 9.23 1.36 13.40
N GLU A 52 10.29 1.82 12.73
CA GLU A 52 11.67 1.81 13.24
C GLU A 52 11.82 2.49 14.61
N SER A 53 11.14 3.62 14.80
CA SER A 53 11.21 4.38 16.06
C SER A 53 10.49 3.68 17.22
N GLU A 54 9.45 2.90 16.93
CA GLU A 54 8.62 2.23 17.93
C GLU A 54 9.11 0.80 18.23
N ARG A 55 9.51 0.08 17.19
CA ARG A 55 9.90 -1.33 17.20
C ARG A 55 11.12 -1.57 16.31
N PRO A 56 12.33 -1.17 16.76
CA PRO A 56 13.55 -1.26 15.95
C PRO A 56 13.89 -2.70 15.54
N ARG A 57 13.60 -3.71 16.39
CA ARG A 57 13.81 -5.11 16.03
C ARG A 57 12.89 -5.58 14.91
N VAL A 58 11.61 -5.24 14.96
CA VAL A 58 10.67 -5.63 13.90
C VAL A 58 11.01 -4.91 12.60
N ALA A 59 11.39 -3.63 12.65
CA ALA A 59 11.90 -2.92 11.49
C ALA A 59 13.13 -3.60 10.86
N TYR A 60 14.07 -4.05 11.68
CA TYR A 60 15.20 -4.86 11.23
C TYR A 60 14.74 -6.15 10.52
N LEU A 61 13.79 -6.89 11.10
CA LEU A 61 13.24 -8.11 10.50
C LEU A 61 12.55 -7.82 9.15
N CYS A 62 11.79 -6.73 9.03
CA CYS A 62 11.20 -6.29 7.76
C CYS A 62 12.28 -6.00 6.71
N ARG A 63 13.36 -5.29 7.06
CA ARG A 63 14.47 -5.03 6.12
C ARG A 63 15.21 -6.30 5.73
N TYR A 64 15.41 -7.21 6.67
CA TYR A 64 16.07 -8.49 6.43
C TYR A 64 15.22 -9.33 5.46
N TYR A 65 13.91 -9.39 5.69
CA TYR A 65 12.99 -10.06 4.77
C TYR A 65 12.97 -9.41 3.38
N ALA A 66 12.96 -8.07 3.30
CA ALA A 66 13.07 -7.36 2.03
C ALA A 66 14.37 -7.70 1.28
N PHE A 67 15.48 -7.86 2.01
CA PHE A 67 16.76 -8.30 1.45
C PHE A 67 16.67 -9.72 0.89
N GLU A 68 16.15 -10.70 1.64
CA GLU A 68 15.95 -12.06 1.15
C GLU A 68 15.04 -12.10 -0.08
N LYS A 69 13.90 -11.41 -0.03
CA LYS A 69 12.94 -11.31 -1.13
C LYS A 69 13.57 -10.69 -2.38
N SER A 70 14.49 -9.73 -2.22
CA SER A 70 15.24 -9.16 -3.35
C SER A 70 16.12 -10.20 -4.06
N TYR A 71 16.64 -11.20 -3.35
CA TYR A 71 17.39 -12.31 -3.94
C TYR A 71 16.47 -13.30 -4.66
N SER A 72 15.27 -13.53 -4.15
CA SER A 72 14.26 -14.32 -4.86
C SER A 72 13.82 -13.65 -6.17
N LEU A 73 13.73 -12.32 -6.20
CA LEU A 73 13.30 -11.55 -7.38
C LEU A 73 14.37 -11.44 -8.47
N ASP A 74 15.63 -11.21 -8.11
CA ASP A 74 16.75 -11.11 -9.06
C ASP A 74 18.01 -11.82 -8.50
N PRO A 75 18.08 -13.16 -8.60
CA PRO A 75 19.17 -13.93 -8.01
C PRO A 75 20.56 -13.53 -8.53
N THR A 76 20.65 -13.16 -9.81
CA THR A 76 21.92 -12.80 -10.48
C THR A 76 22.28 -11.33 -10.32
N SER A 77 21.40 -10.52 -9.73
CA SER A 77 21.56 -9.05 -9.61
C SER A 77 21.82 -8.38 -10.95
N SER A 78 21.12 -8.85 -11.99
CA SER A 78 21.28 -8.43 -13.37
C SER A 78 20.56 -7.13 -13.71
N GLY A 79 19.54 -6.77 -12.93
CA GLY A 79 18.79 -5.52 -13.09
C GLY A 79 19.63 -4.28 -12.84
N ARG A 80 19.29 -3.19 -13.54
CA ARG A 80 19.99 -1.90 -13.40
C ARG A 80 19.94 -1.43 -11.95
N GLY A 81 21.10 -1.22 -11.33
CA GLY A 81 21.22 -0.74 -9.96
C GLY A 81 20.93 -1.78 -8.87
N VAL A 82 20.48 -2.99 -9.21
CA VAL A 82 20.09 -4.03 -8.22
C VAL A 82 21.25 -4.43 -7.33
N ARG A 83 22.43 -4.68 -7.90
CA ARG A 83 23.61 -5.06 -7.12
C ARG A 83 24.01 -3.97 -6.12
N GLN A 84 23.99 -2.70 -6.56
CA GLN A 84 24.32 -1.56 -5.71
C GLN A 84 23.32 -1.44 -4.56
N PHE A 85 22.03 -1.54 -4.89
CA PHE A 85 20.95 -1.52 -3.91
C PHE A 85 21.07 -2.63 -2.87
N LYS A 86 21.24 -3.89 -3.29
CA LYS A 86 21.40 -5.04 -2.38
C LYS A 86 22.62 -4.88 -1.48
N THR A 87 23.74 -4.42 -2.03
CA THR A 87 24.97 -4.18 -1.26
C THR A 87 24.73 -3.12 -0.19
N ALA A 88 24.06 -2.02 -0.54
CA ALA A 88 23.76 -0.96 0.41
C ALA A 88 22.75 -1.40 1.49
N LEU A 89 21.74 -2.21 1.12
CA LEU A 89 20.77 -2.76 2.05
C LEU A 89 21.44 -3.72 3.05
N LEU A 90 22.37 -4.57 2.58
CA LEU A 90 23.15 -5.45 3.45
C LEU A 90 23.99 -4.65 4.46
N GLN A 91 24.68 -3.60 4.01
CA GLN A 91 25.47 -2.73 4.91
C GLN A 91 24.60 -2.02 5.95
N ARG A 92 23.34 -1.68 5.61
CA ARG A 92 22.39 -1.15 6.57
C ARG A 92 21.98 -2.21 7.59
N LEU A 93 21.68 -3.43 7.14
CA LEU A 93 21.33 -4.54 8.04
C LEU A 93 22.43 -4.85 9.06
N GLU A 94 23.69 -4.83 8.65
CA GLU A 94 24.82 -5.05 9.56
C GLU A 94 24.86 -4.01 10.70
N ARG A 95 24.50 -2.75 10.42
CA ARG A 95 24.42 -1.67 11.42
C ARG A 95 23.17 -1.75 12.29
N ASP A 96 22.03 -2.03 11.67
CA ASP A 96 20.73 -2.13 12.34
C ASP A 96 20.68 -3.37 13.26
N TYR A 97 21.48 -4.41 12.99
CA TYR A 97 21.53 -5.62 13.81
C TYR A 97 21.89 -5.32 15.26
N GLU A 98 22.99 -4.59 15.52
CA GLU A 98 23.45 -4.33 16.89
C GLU A 98 22.54 -3.35 17.63
N SER A 99 22.04 -2.33 16.95
CA SER A 99 21.17 -1.31 17.55
C SER A 99 19.75 -1.81 17.83
N SER A 100 19.33 -2.91 17.19
CA SER A 100 18.01 -3.50 17.37
C SER A 100 17.98 -4.66 18.37
N ARG A 101 19.11 -5.04 18.97
CA ARG A 101 19.20 -6.21 19.85
C ARG A 101 18.28 -6.11 21.05
N ILE A 102 17.57 -7.20 21.29
CA ILE A 102 16.68 -7.40 22.43
C ILE A 102 16.86 -8.82 22.98
N GLU A 103 16.35 -9.06 24.18
CA GLU A 103 16.53 -10.33 24.91
C GLU A 103 15.59 -11.44 24.43
N THR A 104 14.48 -11.07 23.81
CA THR A 104 13.43 -11.94 23.29
C THR A 104 13.77 -12.49 21.90
N THR A 105 13.08 -13.56 21.49
CA THR A 105 13.30 -14.14 20.16
C THR A 105 12.59 -13.33 19.07
N ASP A 106 13.16 -13.34 17.86
CA ASP A 106 12.60 -12.63 16.70
C ASP A 106 11.15 -13.02 16.41
N ALA A 107 10.83 -14.31 16.55
CA ALA A 107 9.48 -14.84 16.38
C ALA A 107 8.50 -14.27 17.43
N GLN A 108 8.89 -14.24 18.71
CA GLN A 108 8.03 -13.69 19.77
C GLN A 108 7.75 -12.21 19.56
N GLU A 109 8.75 -11.46 19.11
CA GLU A 109 8.66 -10.02 18.93
C GLU A 109 7.76 -9.62 17.79
N ILE A 110 7.91 -10.28 16.63
CA ILE A 110 7.03 -10.00 15.50
C ILE A 110 5.60 -10.48 15.74
N VAL A 111 5.42 -11.61 16.43
CA VAL A 111 4.09 -12.11 16.84
C VAL A 111 3.42 -11.11 17.79
N SER A 112 4.12 -10.69 18.84
CA SER A 112 3.58 -9.74 19.82
C SER A 112 3.23 -8.41 19.16
N TYR A 113 4.08 -7.91 18.26
CA TYR A 113 3.81 -6.66 17.58
C TYR A 113 2.65 -6.78 16.59
N TYR A 114 2.56 -7.86 15.83
CA TYR A 114 1.46 -8.10 14.91
C TYR A 114 0.11 -8.12 15.64
N GLN A 115 0.02 -8.84 16.76
CA GLN A 115 -1.19 -8.88 17.59
C GLN A 115 -1.58 -7.50 18.13
N GLN A 116 -0.60 -6.75 18.66
CA GLN A 116 -0.83 -5.39 19.14
C GLN A 116 -1.33 -4.48 18.01
N TYR A 117 -0.68 -4.55 16.84
CA TYR A 117 -1.02 -3.74 15.68
C TYR A 117 -2.43 -4.05 15.17
N TYR A 118 -2.77 -5.34 15.05
CA TYR A 118 -4.10 -5.78 14.63
C TYR A 118 -5.19 -5.28 15.57
N GLU A 119 -5.01 -5.45 16.89
CA GLU A 119 -6.00 -4.97 17.87
C GLU A 119 -6.20 -3.46 17.79
N GLN A 120 -5.11 -2.69 17.66
CA GLN A 120 -5.14 -1.24 17.68
C GLN A 120 -5.65 -0.60 16.39
N TYR A 121 -5.24 -1.13 15.23
CA TYR A 121 -5.44 -0.46 13.93
C TYR A 121 -6.39 -1.19 12.98
N VAL A 122 -6.72 -2.46 13.26
CA VAL A 122 -7.65 -3.25 12.44
C VAL A 122 -8.94 -3.53 13.20
N ARG A 123 -8.86 -3.98 14.46
CA ARG A 123 -10.03 -4.40 15.26
C ARG A 123 -10.72 -3.25 15.99
N ALA A 124 -9.97 -2.27 16.52
CA ALA A 124 -10.57 -1.14 17.25
C ALA A 124 -11.41 -0.21 16.35
N PRO A 125 -10.98 0.17 15.13
CA PRO A 125 -11.79 1.01 14.25
C PRO A 125 -13.14 0.40 13.87
N ASP A 126 -13.23 -0.93 13.75
CA ASP A 126 -14.50 -1.63 13.48
C ASP A 126 -15.55 -1.45 14.59
N ARG A 127 -15.12 -1.09 15.82
CA ARG A 127 -15.99 -1.07 17.01
C ARG A 127 -16.67 0.27 17.28
N GLY A 128 -16.35 1.34 16.55
CA GLY A 128 -17.13 2.59 16.67
C GLY A 128 -16.40 3.91 16.49
N GLU A 129 -15.12 3.93 16.13
CA GLU A 129 -14.45 5.16 15.69
C GLU A 129 -14.24 5.09 14.18
N GLN A 130 -14.90 6.00 13.46
CA GLN A 130 -14.76 6.17 12.01
C GLN A 130 -13.31 6.61 11.71
N ALA A 131 -12.39 5.66 11.64
CA ALA A 131 -11.03 5.93 11.21
C ALA A 131 -11.06 6.44 9.76
N ASP A 132 -10.24 7.45 9.48
CA ASP A 132 -10.04 7.98 8.14
C ASP A 132 -9.76 6.81 7.19
N ARG A 133 -10.52 6.75 6.08
CA ARG A 133 -10.41 5.70 5.06
C ARG A 133 -8.94 5.48 4.68
N ALA A 134 -8.19 6.56 4.46
CA ALA A 134 -6.78 6.49 4.10
C ALA A 134 -5.91 5.81 5.19
N GLN A 135 -6.23 6.04 6.47
CA GLN A 135 -5.54 5.41 7.59
C GLN A 135 -5.86 3.91 7.67
N LEU A 136 -7.10 3.51 7.41
CA LEU A 136 -7.48 2.08 7.33
C LEU A 136 -6.78 1.36 6.19
N GLY A 137 -6.76 1.96 5.00
CA GLY A 137 -6.05 1.41 3.85
C GLY A 137 -4.56 1.21 4.13
N LYS A 138 -3.95 2.18 4.81
CA LYS A 138 -2.56 2.07 5.29
C LYS A 138 -2.42 0.95 6.32
N ALA A 139 -3.32 0.87 7.30
CA ALA A 139 -3.29 -0.15 8.35
C ALA A 139 -3.37 -1.57 7.78
N TYR A 140 -4.24 -1.82 6.80
CA TYR A 140 -4.34 -3.12 6.15
C TYR A 140 -3.08 -3.47 5.35
N GLN A 141 -2.50 -2.51 4.63
CA GLN A 141 -1.23 -2.73 3.93
C GLN A 141 -0.09 -3.07 4.90
N THR A 142 0.03 -2.33 6.00
CA THR A 142 1.04 -2.59 7.03
C THR A 142 0.83 -3.93 7.69
N ALA A 143 -0.40 -4.27 8.09
CA ALA A 143 -0.72 -5.57 8.69
C ALA A 143 -0.42 -6.73 7.73
N GLY A 144 -0.74 -6.59 6.44
CA GLY A 144 -0.41 -7.59 5.42
C GLY A 144 1.11 -7.82 5.30
N VAL A 145 1.89 -6.75 5.26
CA VAL A 145 3.37 -6.83 5.26
C VAL A 145 3.89 -7.47 6.54
N LEU A 146 3.40 -7.08 7.71
CA LEU A 146 3.83 -7.65 8.99
C LEU A 146 3.55 -9.15 9.06
N PHE A 147 2.40 -9.60 8.55
CA PHE A 147 2.07 -11.02 8.48
C PHE A 147 2.98 -11.79 7.51
N GLU A 148 3.33 -11.18 6.37
CA GLU A 148 4.28 -11.77 5.42
C GLU A 148 5.65 -11.99 6.07
N VAL A 149 6.16 -10.99 6.77
CA VAL A 149 7.44 -11.07 7.50
C VAL A 149 7.35 -12.09 8.64
N LEU A 150 6.26 -12.08 9.42
CA LEU A 150 6.01 -13.05 10.49
C LEU A 150 6.06 -14.48 9.96
N SER A 151 5.43 -14.74 8.82
CA SER A 151 5.39 -16.05 8.18
C SER A 151 6.75 -16.53 7.67
N ASN A 152 7.68 -15.62 7.40
CA ASN A 152 9.06 -15.95 7.03
C ASN A 152 9.95 -16.21 8.25
N VAL A 153 9.70 -15.52 9.37
CA VAL A 153 10.49 -15.63 10.62
C VAL A 153 10.06 -16.84 11.45
N CYS A 154 8.76 -17.12 11.51
CA CYS A 154 8.19 -18.19 12.34
C CYS A 154 8.10 -19.50 11.56
N ARG A 155 8.26 -20.63 12.26
CA ARG A 155 7.86 -21.92 11.69
C ARG A 155 6.33 -22.02 11.65
N SER A 156 5.80 -22.80 10.71
CA SER A 156 4.34 -22.97 10.56
C SER A 156 3.66 -23.42 11.86
N GLU A 157 4.34 -24.25 12.66
CA GLU A 157 3.83 -24.75 13.94
C GLU A 157 3.81 -23.70 15.06
N GLU A 158 4.56 -22.61 14.92
CA GLU A 158 4.64 -21.53 15.90
C GLU A 158 3.54 -20.48 15.68
N ILE A 159 2.85 -20.52 14.54
CA ILE A 159 1.76 -19.60 14.20
C ILE A 159 0.45 -20.14 14.79
N VAL A 160 -0.02 -19.47 15.84
CA VAL A 160 -1.28 -19.81 16.51
C VAL A 160 -2.47 -19.54 15.56
N PRO A 161 -3.53 -20.38 15.57
CA PRO A 161 -4.69 -20.22 14.68
C PRO A 161 -5.36 -18.85 14.73
N GLU A 162 -5.28 -18.16 15.87
CA GLU A 162 -5.80 -16.79 16.03
C GLU A 162 -5.08 -15.78 15.13
N ILE A 163 -3.76 -15.89 14.96
CA ILE A 163 -2.97 -15.03 14.08
C ILE A 163 -3.34 -15.29 12.63
N THR A 164 -3.52 -16.56 12.25
CA THR A 164 -3.99 -16.92 10.90
C THR A 164 -5.39 -16.38 10.62
N ALA A 165 -6.29 -16.42 11.62
CA ALA A 165 -7.63 -15.85 11.49
C ALA A 165 -7.59 -14.32 11.32
N ALA A 166 -6.75 -13.62 12.10
CA ALA A 166 -6.52 -12.19 11.97
C ALA A 166 -5.95 -11.81 10.59
N ALA A 167 -5.00 -12.59 10.08
CA ALA A 167 -4.44 -12.37 8.74
C ALA A 167 -5.48 -12.56 7.64
N LYS A 168 -6.37 -13.54 7.80
CA LYS A 168 -7.49 -13.77 6.88
C LYS A 168 -8.48 -12.60 6.90
N ASP A 169 -8.82 -12.09 8.10
CA ASP A 169 -9.66 -10.90 8.25
C ASP A 169 -9.04 -9.67 7.56
N VAL A 170 -7.75 -9.41 7.78
CA VAL A 170 -7.02 -8.33 7.09
C VAL A 170 -7.09 -8.50 5.57
N GLN A 171 -6.90 -9.71 5.06
CA GLN A 171 -6.96 -9.99 3.63
C GLN A 171 -8.36 -9.71 3.05
N GLU A 172 -9.41 -10.19 3.70
CA GLU A 172 -10.80 -9.96 3.28
C GLU A 172 -11.13 -8.45 3.27
N LYS A 173 -10.70 -7.73 4.30
CA LYS A 173 -10.87 -6.27 4.40
C LYS A 173 -10.04 -5.52 3.35
N MET A 174 -8.81 -5.93 3.10
CA MET A 174 -7.97 -5.32 2.07
C MET A 174 -8.59 -5.47 0.67
N GLU A 175 -9.24 -6.61 0.38
CA GLU A 175 -9.96 -6.80 -0.90
C GLU A 175 -11.26 -5.99 -1.01
N SER A 176 -11.91 -5.75 0.13
CA SER A 176 -13.06 -4.85 0.20
C SER A 176 -12.65 -3.38 -0.02
N TYR A 177 -11.43 -3.02 0.39
CA TYR A 177 -10.90 -1.67 0.33
C TYR A 177 -10.28 -1.35 -1.03
N ALA A 178 -10.92 -0.47 -1.81
CA ALA A 178 -10.38 0.03 -3.07
C ALA A 178 -9.68 1.38 -2.87
N SER A 179 -8.36 1.44 -3.12
CA SER A 179 -7.53 2.65 -2.95
C SER A 179 -7.72 3.72 -4.03
N TYR A 180 -8.22 3.37 -5.20
CA TYR A 180 -8.27 4.26 -6.38
C TYR A 180 -9.68 4.73 -6.75
N ASN A 181 -10.62 4.47 -5.86
CA ASN A 181 -12.04 4.63 -6.06
C ASN A 181 -12.48 5.93 -5.39
N ILE A 182 -13.08 6.84 -6.17
CA ILE A 182 -13.49 8.17 -5.69
C ILE A 182 -14.69 8.04 -4.76
N LEU A 183 -15.58 7.08 -5.06
CA LEU A 183 -16.77 6.82 -4.27
C LEU A 183 -16.50 5.62 -3.34
N PRO A 184 -16.46 5.86 -2.03
CA PRO A 184 -16.24 4.79 -1.08
C PRO A 184 -17.58 4.09 -0.83
N LEU A 185 -17.94 3.18 -1.75
CA LEU A 185 -19.22 2.47 -1.78
C LEU A 185 -19.30 1.29 -0.79
N ASP A 186 -18.23 1.05 -0.02
CA ASP A 186 -18.19 0.07 1.05
C ASP A 186 -18.81 0.64 2.34
N ALA A 187 -19.09 -0.24 3.31
CA ALA A 187 -19.71 0.17 4.58
C ALA A 187 -18.88 1.21 5.34
N ALA A 188 -17.54 1.12 5.27
CA ALA A 188 -16.63 2.07 5.90
C ALA A 188 -16.69 3.47 5.27
N GLY A 189 -17.00 3.54 3.98
CA GLY A 189 -17.13 4.77 3.20
C GLY A 189 -18.45 5.50 3.31
N ALA A 190 -19.48 4.86 3.88
CA ALA A 190 -20.84 5.40 3.87
C ALA A 190 -21.00 6.77 4.56
N SER A 191 -20.10 7.12 5.48
CA SER A 191 -20.10 8.40 6.20
C SER A 191 -19.36 9.53 5.47
N GLU A 192 -18.59 9.20 4.42
CA GLU A 192 -17.74 10.15 3.70
C GLU A 192 -18.56 11.28 3.09
N SER A 193 -18.01 12.50 3.07
CA SER A 193 -18.76 13.71 2.69
C SER A 193 -19.39 13.61 1.30
N ILE A 194 -18.69 12.98 0.35
CA ILE A 194 -19.20 12.75 -1.01
C ILE A 194 -20.41 11.79 -1.03
N MET A 195 -20.46 10.83 -0.11
CA MET A 195 -21.57 9.89 0.05
C MET A 195 -22.78 10.54 0.73
N GLN A 196 -22.59 11.70 1.39
CA GLN A 196 -23.68 12.47 1.98
C GLN A 196 -24.46 13.32 0.98
N LEU A 197 -23.95 13.50 -0.26
CA LEU A 197 -24.65 14.23 -1.32
C LEU A 197 -25.90 13.47 -1.77
N GLU A 198 -27.06 14.12 -1.74
CA GLU A 198 -28.34 13.49 -2.08
C GLU A 198 -28.38 13.00 -3.53
N GLU A 199 -27.67 13.66 -4.44
CA GLU A 199 -27.57 13.25 -5.85
C GLU A 199 -26.77 11.96 -6.01
N VAL A 200 -25.71 11.79 -5.21
CA VAL A 200 -24.92 10.55 -5.16
C VAL A 200 -25.76 9.44 -4.53
N LYS A 201 -26.44 9.69 -3.40
CA LYS A 201 -27.34 8.72 -2.77
C LYS A 201 -28.44 8.26 -3.73
N ALA A 202 -29.07 9.19 -4.43
CA ALA A 202 -30.12 8.90 -5.41
C ALA A 202 -29.59 8.04 -6.57
N ALA A 203 -28.41 8.35 -7.10
CA ALA A 203 -27.78 7.57 -8.16
C ALA A 203 -27.43 6.13 -7.70
N VAL A 204 -26.87 5.97 -6.50
CA VAL A 204 -26.59 4.64 -5.91
C VAL A 204 -27.90 3.86 -5.72
N ALA A 205 -28.93 4.48 -5.15
CA ALA A 205 -30.24 3.86 -4.96
C ALA A 205 -30.89 3.44 -6.29
N ALA A 206 -30.73 4.24 -7.35
CA ALA A 206 -31.22 3.91 -8.68
C ALA A 206 -30.53 2.66 -9.26
N LEU A 207 -29.22 2.51 -9.08
CA LEU A 207 -28.50 1.30 -9.52
C LEU A 207 -28.89 0.04 -8.72
N ARG A 208 -29.21 0.22 -7.43
CA ARG A 208 -29.70 -0.85 -6.54
C ARG A 208 -31.15 -1.26 -6.83
N ASN A 209 -31.88 -0.49 -7.63
CA ASN A 209 -33.24 -0.82 -8.06
C ASN A 209 -33.24 -1.95 -9.09
N THR A 210 -33.02 -3.18 -8.61
CA THR A 210 -32.90 -4.40 -9.43
C THR A 210 -34.19 -5.22 -9.46
N HIS A 211 -35.34 -4.59 -9.17
CA HIS A 211 -36.64 -5.24 -9.22
C HIS A 211 -36.91 -5.78 -10.63
N GLY A 212 -37.27 -7.06 -10.74
CA GLY A 212 -37.54 -7.73 -12.02
C GLY A 212 -36.32 -8.33 -12.73
N LEU A 213 -35.10 -8.20 -12.19
CA LEU A 213 -33.94 -8.93 -12.72
C LEU A 213 -33.98 -10.42 -12.32
N ASN A 214 -33.63 -11.29 -13.26
CA ASN A 214 -33.50 -12.74 -13.02
C ASN A 214 -32.10 -13.06 -12.47
N TRP A 215 -32.01 -13.31 -11.17
CA TRP A 215 -30.76 -13.76 -10.56
C TRP A 215 -30.64 -15.28 -10.68
N GLN A 216 -29.47 -15.80 -11.05
CA GLN A 216 -29.25 -17.24 -11.03
C GLN A 216 -29.18 -17.73 -9.57
N GLY A 217 -29.68 -18.93 -9.28
CA GLY A 217 -29.89 -19.40 -7.89
C GLY A 217 -28.66 -19.37 -6.99
N ALA A 218 -27.45 -19.58 -7.53
CA ALA A 218 -26.20 -19.47 -6.76
C ALA A 218 -25.92 -18.02 -6.30
N PHE A 219 -26.31 -17.02 -7.08
CA PHE A 219 -26.14 -15.60 -6.77
C PHE A 219 -27.31 -15.01 -5.98
N GLU A 220 -28.47 -15.68 -5.99
CA GLU A 220 -29.64 -15.28 -5.22
C GLU A 220 -29.42 -15.44 -3.71
N SER A 221 -28.73 -16.52 -3.30
CA SER A 221 -28.30 -16.71 -1.90
C SER A 221 -27.31 -15.62 -1.47
N GLN A 222 -26.34 -15.29 -2.32
CA GLN A 222 -25.37 -14.22 -2.07
C GLN A 222 -26.03 -12.83 -2.02
N ARG A 223 -27.06 -12.59 -2.83
CA ARG A 223 -27.85 -11.35 -2.80
C ARG A 223 -28.59 -11.17 -1.47
N LEU A 224 -29.20 -12.25 -0.98
CA LEU A 224 -29.98 -12.24 0.25
C LEU A 224 -29.08 -12.06 1.50
N GLU A 225 -27.84 -12.55 1.45
CA GLU A 225 -26.85 -12.34 2.52
C GLU A 225 -26.16 -10.97 2.44
N ALA A 226 -25.84 -10.48 1.24
CA ALA A 226 -25.06 -9.24 1.07
C ALA A 226 -25.89 -7.94 1.05
N GLY A 227 -27.20 -8.01 0.76
CA GLY A 227 -28.14 -6.87 0.85
C GLY A 227 -27.95 -5.70 -0.12
N ASP A 228 -26.79 -5.59 -0.76
CA ASP A 228 -26.34 -4.36 -1.44
C ASP A 228 -26.00 -4.53 -2.93
N LEU A 229 -26.36 -5.66 -3.55
CA LEU A 229 -26.04 -5.92 -4.96
C LEU A 229 -26.83 -5.01 -5.92
N ASP A 230 -26.12 -4.45 -6.90
CA ASP A 230 -26.69 -3.56 -7.91
C ASP A 230 -26.78 -4.20 -9.32
N ILE A 231 -27.32 -3.44 -10.28
CA ILE A 231 -27.42 -3.88 -11.67
C ILE A 231 -26.07 -4.26 -12.30
N LEU A 232 -24.96 -3.66 -11.86
CA LEU A 232 -23.64 -3.95 -12.38
C LEU A 232 -23.07 -5.25 -11.79
N ASP A 233 -23.41 -5.59 -10.54
CA ASP A 233 -23.15 -6.93 -9.99
C ASP A 233 -23.94 -8.00 -10.74
N TRP A 234 -25.20 -7.70 -11.11
CA TRP A 234 -25.99 -8.60 -11.95
C TRP A 234 -25.34 -8.82 -13.32
N LEU A 235 -24.93 -7.74 -14.00
CA LEU A 235 -24.20 -7.83 -15.27
C LEU A 235 -22.89 -8.62 -15.12
N ARG A 236 -22.15 -8.42 -14.03
CA ARG A 236 -20.95 -9.19 -13.74
C ARG A 236 -21.25 -10.69 -13.67
N ALA A 237 -22.27 -11.07 -12.91
CA ALA A 237 -22.65 -12.46 -12.71
C ALA A 237 -23.09 -13.12 -14.03
N MET A 238 -23.85 -12.40 -14.86
CA MET A 238 -24.41 -12.95 -16.11
C MET A 238 -23.39 -13.03 -17.24
N PHE A 239 -22.46 -12.08 -17.33
CA PHE A 239 -21.56 -11.94 -18.48
C PHE A 239 -20.08 -12.16 -18.14
N GLY A 240 -19.74 -12.36 -16.86
CA GLY A 240 -18.38 -12.65 -16.42
C GLY A 240 -17.43 -11.45 -16.52
N PHE A 241 -17.93 -10.22 -16.38
CA PHE A 241 -17.07 -9.04 -16.37
C PHE A 241 -16.04 -9.10 -15.24
N GLN A 242 -14.85 -8.56 -15.49
CA GLN A 242 -13.81 -8.46 -14.46
C GLN A 242 -14.27 -7.54 -13.31
N ARG A 243 -13.97 -7.92 -12.07
CA ARG A 243 -14.42 -7.22 -10.85
C ARG A 243 -14.05 -5.74 -10.85
N ASP A 244 -12.81 -5.43 -11.23
CA ASP A 244 -12.31 -4.06 -11.15
C ASP A 244 -12.87 -3.17 -12.28
N ASN A 245 -13.13 -3.73 -13.46
CA ASN A 245 -13.83 -3.02 -14.53
C ASN A 245 -15.25 -2.63 -14.10
N VAL A 246 -15.95 -3.56 -13.43
CA VAL A 246 -17.30 -3.31 -12.89
C VAL A 246 -17.26 -2.21 -11.83
N ARG A 247 -16.31 -2.27 -10.88
CA ARG A 247 -16.11 -1.23 -9.85
C ARG A 247 -15.86 0.13 -10.49
N ASN A 248 -14.96 0.22 -11.46
CA ASN A 248 -14.65 1.49 -12.14
C ASN A 248 -15.85 2.07 -12.89
N GLN A 249 -16.59 1.23 -13.62
CA GLN A 249 -17.76 1.68 -14.38
C GLN A 249 -18.91 2.10 -13.47
N ARG A 250 -19.07 1.44 -12.32
CA ARG A 250 -20.04 1.82 -11.30
C ARG A 250 -19.83 3.26 -10.84
N GLU A 251 -18.61 3.61 -10.47
CA GLU A 251 -18.31 4.97 -10.03
C GLU A 251 -18.55 6.00 -11.10
N HIS A 252 -18.06 5.72 -12.32
CA HIS A 252 -18.27 6.60 -13.46
C HIS A 252 -19.76 6.86 -13.70
N LEU A 253 -20.58 5.81 -13.67
CA LEU A 253 -22.02 5.92 -13.88
C LEU A 253 -22.71 6.69 -12.74
N ILE A 254 -22.35 6.43 -11.48
CA ILE A 254 -22.91 7.16 -10.33
C ILE A 254 -22.58 8.65 -10.45
N LEU A 255 -21.33 9.00 -10.71
CA LEU A 255 -20.90 10.40 -10.86
C LEU A 255 -21.61 11.07 -12.05
N LEU A 256 -21.78 10.37 -13.17
CA LEU A 256 -22.51 10.88 -14.32
C LEU A 256 -23.99 11.15 -13.99
N LEU A 257 -24.66 10.21 -13.33
CA LEU A 257 -26.06 10.36 -12.93
C LEU A 257 -26.25 11.48 -11.92
N ALA A 258 -25.38 11.56 -10.90
CA ALA A 258 -25.39 12.64 -9.91
C ALA A 258 -25.19 14.01 -10.58
N ASN A 259 -24.20 14.13 -11.48
CA ASN A 259 -23.96 15.37 -12.23
C ASN A 259 -25.16 15.79 -13.09
N ASN A 260 -25.85 14.84 -13.73
CA ASN A 260 -27.06 15.13 -14.48
C ASN A 260 -28.21 15.57 -13.57
N HIS A 261 -28.37 14.91 -12.41
CA HIS A 261 -29.38 15.29 -11.41
C HIS A 261 -29.19 16.74 -10.97
N ILE A 262 -27.97 17.14 -10.60
CA ILE A 262 -27.65 18.53 -10.22
C ILE A 262 -28.10 19.50 -11.31
N ARG A 263 -27.74 19.24 -12.57
CA ARG A 263 -28.06 20.12 -13.71
C ARG A 263 -29.56 20.27 -13.96
N LEU A 264 -30.34 19.23 -13.69
CA LEU A 264 -31.79 19.23 -13.92
C LEU A 264 -32.59 19.83 -12.77
N HIS A 265 -32.04 19.81 -11.55
CA HIS A 265 -32.75 20.22 -10.32
C HIS A 265 -32.23 21.53 -9.69
N THR A 266 -31.19 22.16 -10.24
CA THR A 266 -30.86 23.55 -9.91
C THR A 266 -31.79 24.52 -10.63
N ASN A 267 -32.71 25.15 -9.90
CA ASN A 267 -33.14 26.52 -10.23
C ASN A 267 -31.87 27.40 -10.08
N PRO A 268 -31.47 28.24 -11.05
CA PRO A 268 -30.16 28.88 -11.02
C PRO A 268 -30.12 29.97 -9.95
N GLU A 269 -29.81 29.62 -8.70
CA GLU A 269 -29.20 30.60 -7.82
C GLU A 269 -27.78 30.86 -8.30
N PRO A 270 -27.37 32.14 -8.42
CA PRO A 270 -26.06 32.48 -8.94
C PRO A 270 -24.97 31.79 -8.10
N LEU A 271 -23.99 31.20 -8.79
CA LEU A 271 -22.87 30.39 -8.32
C LEU A 271 -22.07 30.96 -7.12
N ASN A 272 -22.33 32.21 -6.71
CA ASN A 272 -21.68 32.87 -5.57
C ASN A 272 -21.97 32.22 -4.21
N ASN A 273 -23.10 31.56 -4.00
CA ASN A 273 -23.41 30.94 -2.70
C ASN A 273 -22.86 29.51 -2.53
N VAL A 274 -22.55 28.80 -3.62
CA VAL A 274 -21.93 27.46 -3.55
C VAL A 274 -20.44 27.58 -3.29
N PHE A 275 -19.76 28.53 -3.94
CA PHE A 275 -18.34 28.82 -3.64
C PHE A 275 -18.12 29.30 -2.20
N ALA A 276 -19.07 30.00 -1.59
CA ALA A 276 -19.00 30.42 -0.19
C ALA A 276 -19.02 29.24 0.80
N LYS A 277 -19.63 28.10 0.43
CA LYS A 277 -19.60 26.86 1.23
C LYS A 277 -18.29 26.08 1.02
N PHE A 278 -17.71 26.14 -0.18
CA PHE A 278 -16.39 25.54 -0.47
C PHE A 278 -15.22 26.38 0.07
N SER A 279 -15.37 27.70 0.24
CA SER A 279 -14.33 28.59 0.77
C SER A 279 -14.10 28.49 2.28
N ALA A 280 -14.86 27.65 3.00
CA ALA A 280 -14.65 27.40 4.42
C ALA A 280 -13.60 26.31 4.71
N LEU A 281 -13.04 25.67 3.68
CA LEU A 281 -11.90 24.77 3.81
C LEU A 281 -10.69 25.42 3.10
N PRO A 282 -9.72 25.98 3.84
CA PRO A 282 -8.45 26.31 3.21
C PRO A 282 -7.81 24.98 2.77
N TYR A 283 -7.18 24.96 1.58
CA TYR A 283 -6.28 23.91 1.06
C TYR A 283 -6.72 22.92 -0.04
N LEU A 284 -7.76 23.18 -0.87
CA LEU A 284 -8.00 22.28 -2.03
C LEU A 284 -8.17 22.92 -3.42
N VAL A 285 -7.98 24.23 -3.59
CA VAL A 285 -8.17 24.87 -4.91
C VAL A 285 -6.86 25.15 -5.68
N THR A 286 -5.67 24.98 -5.09
CA THR A 286 -4.41 25.36 -5.77
C THR A 286 -3.75 24.29 -6.65
N TYR A 287 -4.21 23.04 -6.66
CA TYR A 287 -3.53 21.96 -7.42
C TYR A 287 -4.13 21.62 -8.79
N TRP A 288 -5.26 22.23 -9.18
CA TRP A 288 -5.97 21.84 -10.42
C TRP A 288 -5.73 22.74 -11.64
N LEU A 289 -4.83 23.73 -11.57
CA LEU A 289 -4.56 24.65 -12.69
C LEU A 289 -3.11 24.70 -13.19
N LEU A 290 -2.20 23.90 -12.63
CA LEU A 290 -0.81 23.84 -13.09
C LEU A 290 -0.28 22.41 -13.00
N ASN A 291 -0.70 21.57 -13.96
CA ASN A 291 0.10 20.52 -14.63
C ASN A 291 -0.71 19.92 -15.78
#